data_AF-A0A9Q0G8W9-F1
#
_entry.id   AF-A0A9Q0G8W9-F1
#
_cell.length_a   1.000
_cell.length_b   1.000
_cell.length_c   1.000
_cell.angle_alpha   90.00
_cell.angle_beta   90.00
_cell.angle_gamma   90.00
#
_symmetry.space_group_name_H-M   'P 1'
#
loop_
_entity.id
_entity.type
_entity.pdbx_description
1 polymer ?
#
loop_
_entity_poly.entity_id
_entity_poly.type
_entity_poly.pdbx_seq_one_letter_code
_entity_poly.pdbx_strand_id
1 'polypeptide(L)'
;MVIKISFTANGHDKLVLAHILAASFVGFAAAAATHYLRRKSRAGKEGQNLVPKLNRTESGRFGGLERFSHYVARQLGFEDPNECPQLCKLAYDYLRRTEGCEASVYESLANEPEAEAKYVKLIEELDRCILSYFAFHWSKASLIISQVMDVESDRKPKLKSLVMAATRKQRFERVANDLKVTRVFSTLVEEMKAIGKGEPRCTEVMVPVALSERSPVLLLMGGGMGAGKSTVAKEILKEPFWAGAKEKAVVVEADAFKESDVLYRALSSRGHHDDMLQTAEMVHQSSTDAASSLLVTALNEGRDVIMDGTLSWEPFVEQTIAMARNVHKHRYRMGVGYKVEEDGTITENYWEQVEEDDQDQDQQVKENGAVPDRKPYRIEMVGVVCDAYLAVIRGIRRAVITGRAVRVNSQLNSHKRFASAFPRYCQLVDNARLYCTNSIGGPPKLIAWKDGDNDLLIEPQQIKCLTNVSNLNANAESVYDLYPDPSPVFEPDSVWNEIVMSPSRPTIQSELKISVQNIEKPNNNN
;
A
#
# COMPACT_ATOMS: atom_id res chain seq x y z
N MET A 1 23.13 -5.30 44.98
CA MET A 1 23.76 -6.09 46.07
C MET A 1 24.62 -7.15 45.42
N VAL A 2 25.93 -6.92 45.36
CA VAL A 2 26.91 -7.74 44.62
C VAL A 2 27.42 -8.84 45.56
N ILE A 3 27.14 -10.10 45.26
CA ILE A 3 27.75 -11.24 45.95
C ILE A 3 29.04 -11.59 45.19
N LYS A 4 30.19 -11.28 45.79
CA LYS A 4 31.51 -11.78 45.36
C LYS A 4 31.67 -13.21 45.85
N ILE A 5 31.73 -14.17 44.94
CA ILE A 5 32.19 -15.53 45.25
C ILE A 5 33.64 -15.62 44.74
N SER A 6 34.58 -15.75 45.68
CA SER A 6 36.00 -15.97 45.39
C SER A 6 36.25 -17.48 45.31
N PHE A 7 36.65 -17.98 44.14
CA PHE A 7 37.23 -19.33 44.01
C PHE A 7 38.71 -19.23 43.66
N THR A 8 39.56 -19.71 44.57
CA THR A 8 40.98 -19.97 44.31
C THR A 8 41.10 -21.34 43.62
N ALA A 9 41.36 -21.35 42.31
CA ALA A 9 41.63 -22.55 41.54
C ALA A 9 43.03 -22.49 40.89
N ASN A 10 43.78 -23.59 41.04
CA ASN A 10 45.13 -23.80 40.53
C ASN A 10 45.20 -23.71 38.99
N GLY A 11 46.35 -23.31 38.45
CA GLY A 11 46.54 -22.96 37.03
C GLY A 11 46.18 -24.06 36.01
N HIS A 12 46.19 -25.33 36.42
CA HIS A 12 45.80 -26.45 35.55
C HIS A 12 44.28 -26.58 35.38
N ASP A 13 43.48 -26.32 36.42
CA ASP A 13 42.02 -26.46 36.37
C ASP A 13 41.37 -25.36 35.51
N LYS A 14 41.96 -24.16 35.49
CA LYS A 14 41.53 -23.06 34.60
C LYS A 14 41.74 -23.39 33.12
N LEU A 15 42.82 -24.10 32.78
CA LEU A 15 43.14 -24.46 31.40
C LEU A 15 42.17 -25.52 30.86
N VAL A 16 41.82 -26.52 31.69
CA VAL A 16 40.86 -27.58 31.35
C VAL A 16 39.43 -27.02 31.23
N LEU A 17 39.02 -26.14 32.16
CA LEU A 17 37.71 -25.50 32.10
C LEU A 17 37.57 -24.57 30.88
N ALA A 18 38.63 -23.84 30.52
CA ALA A 18 38.65 -23.02 29.31
C ALA A 18 38.58 -23.87 28.02
N HIS A 19 39.23 -25.03 27.98
CA HIS A 19 39.14 -25.95 26.84
C HIS A 19 37.75 -26.60 26.72
N ILE A 20 37.11 -26.95 27.84
CA ILE A 20 35.74 -27.51 27.83
C ILE A 20 34.72 -26.44 27.44
N LEU A 21 34.86 -25.20 27.93
CA LEU A 21 34.01 -24.07 27.54
C LEU A 21 34.23 -23.66 26.07
N ALA A 22 35.47 -23.68 25.59
CA ALA A 22 35.77 -23.42 24.18
C ALA A 22 35.24 -24.54 23.26
N ALA A 23 35.39 -25.81 23.65
CA ALA A 23 34.87 -26.94 22.88
C ALA A 23 33.34 -26.98 22.85
N SER A 24 32.67 -26.56 23.94
CA SER A 24 31.21 -26.43 23.98
C SER A 24 30.70 -25.21 23.21
N PHE A 25 31.42 -24.08 23.21
CA PHE A 25 31.09 -22.93 22.34
C PHE A 25 31.31 -23.22 20.87
N VAL A 26 32.40 -23.91 20.50
CA VAL A 26 32.66 -24.33 19.12
C VAL A 26 31.67 -25.39 18.68
N GLY A 27 31.30 -26.32 19.56
CA GLY A 27 30.24 -27.31 19.32
C GLY A 27 28.87 -26.67 19.13
N PHE A 28 28.52 -25.65 19.93
CA PHE A 28 27.25 -24.91 19.81
C PHE A 28 27.23 -23.99 18.58
N ALA A 29 28.34 -23.32 18.26
CA ALA A 29 28.49 -22.50 17.07
C ALA A 29 28.49 -23.35 15.80
N ALA A 30 29.14 -24.51 15.80
CA ALA A 30 29.09 -25.48 14.71
C ALA A 30 27.70 -26.09 14.58
N ALA A 31 27.03 -26.47 15.67
CA ALA A 31 25.65 -26.97 15.63
C ALA A 31 24.67 -25.90 15.14
N ALA A 32 24.80 -24.65 15.59
CA ALA A 32 24.00 -23.51 15.12
C ALA A 32 24.28 -23.19 13.65
N ALA A 33 25.55 -23.20 13.21
CA ALA A 33 25.93 -23.00 11.81
C ALA A 33 25.44 -24.15 10.92
N THR A 34 25.52 -25.39 11.40
CA THR A 34 25.02 -26.57 10.66
C THR A 34 23.50 -26.57 10.62
N HIS A 35 22.82 -26.19 11.70
CA HIS A 35 21.37 -25.99 11.74
C HIS A 35 20.93 -24.83 10.83
N TYR A 36 21.68 -23.73 10.81
CA TYR A 36 21.48 -22.60 9.91
C TYR A 36 21.69 -22.97 8.43
N LEU A 37 22.77 -23.67 8.09
CA LEU A 37 23.04 -24.14 6.73
C LEU A 37 22.02 -25.19 6.28
N ARG A 38 21.54 -26.05 7.19
CA ARG A 38 20.49 -27.04 6.93
C ARG A 38 19.10 -26.40 6.80
N ARG A 39 18.82 -25.32 7.53
CA ARG A 39 17.62 -24.49 7.36
C ARG A 39 17.69 -23.68 6.05
N LYS A 40 18.85 -23.16 5.67
CA LYS A 40 19.10 -22.49 4.39
C LYS A 40 18.98 -23.45 3.20
N SER A 41 19.39 -24.71 3.33
CA SER A 41 19.24 -25.72 2.27
C SER A 41 17.84 -26.33 2.19
N ARG A 42 17.11 -26.45 3.32
CA ARG A 42 15.66 -26.80 3.33
C ARG A 42 14.79 -25.67 2.80
N ALA A 43 14.98 -24.44 3.29
CA ALA A 43 14.33 -23.23 2.75
C ALA A 43 14.70 -23.01 1.27
N GLY A 44 15.91 -23.36 0.86
CA GLY A 44 16.34 -23.34 -0.54
C GLY A 44 15.71 -24.41 -1.44
N LYS A 45 15.22 -25.54 -0.89
CA LYS A 45 14.52 -26.59 -1.64
C LYS A 45 12.99 -26.43 -1.61
N GLU A 46 12.40 -26.08 -0.48
CA GLU A 46 10.97 -25.77 -0.34
C GLU A 46 10.62 -24.40 -0.96
N GLY A 47 11.50 -23.40 -0.79
CA GLY A 47 11.33 -22.07 -1.35
C GLY A 47 11.47 -21.98 -2.86
N GLN A 48 12.15 -22.95 -3.51
CA GLN A 48 12.21 -23.03 -4.98
C GLN A 48 10.86 -23.41 -5.61
N ASN A 49 10.01 -24.16 -4.90
CA ASN A 49 8.68 -24.50 -5.41
C ASN A 49 7.70 -23.32 -5.30
N LEU A 50 7.94 -22.36 -4.40
CA LEU A 50 7.09 -21.18 -4.23
C LEU A 50 7.30 -20.11 -5.30
N VAL A 51 8.49 -20.04 -5.90
CA VAL A 51 8.82 -19.01 -6.90
C VAL A 51 8.09 -19.33 -8.22
N PRO A 52 7.34 -18.38 -8.79
CA PRO A 52 6.79 -18.53 -10.14
C PRO A 52 7.89 -18.75 -11.16
N LYS A 53 7.71 -19.75 -12.04
CA LYS A 53 8.74 -20.17 -12.99
C LYS A 53 8.94 -19.10 -14.08
N LEU A 54 10.19 -18.86 -14.46
CA LEU A 54 10.54 -18.06 -15.64
C LEU A 54 10.82 -19.02 -16.79
N ASN A 55 9.97 -19.02 -17.81
CA ASN A 55 10.21 -19.79 -19.03
C ASN A 55 11.37 -19.14 -19.79
N ARG A 56 12.34 -19.94 -20.21
CA ARG A 56 13.37 -19.56 -21.18
C ARG A 56 13.06 -20.26 -22.49
N THR A 57 13.10 -19.52 -23.60
CA THR A 57 13.07 -20.13 -24.93
C THR A 57 14.37 -20.91 -25.17
N GLU A 58 14.36 -21.84 -26.12
CA GLU A 58 15.55 -22.61 -26.55
C GLU A 58 16.73 -21.71 -26.95
N SER A 59 16.46 -20.49 -27.41
CA SER A 59 17.47 -19.47 -27.75
C SER A 59 18.09 -18.75 -26.54
N GLY A 60 17.72 -19.12 -25.31
CA GLY A 60 18.11 -18.42 -24.09
C GLY A 60 17.38 -17.09 -23.84
N ARG A 61 16.55 -16.63 -24.79
CA ARG A 61 15.69 -15.44 -24.63
C ARG A 61 14.53 -15.70 -23.68
N PHE A 62 14.07 -14.68 -22.99
CA PHE A 62 12.94 -14.74 -22.07
C PHE A 62 11.68 -15.27 -22.77
N GLY A 63 11.19 -16.43 -22.33
CA GLY A 63 10.04 -17.15 -22.90
C GLY A 63 8.71 -16.87 -22.22
N GLY A 64 8.71 -16.09 -21.13
CA GLY A 64 7.51 -15.68 -20.39
C GLY A 64 7.58 -16.03 -18.90
N LEU A 65 6.65 -15.48 -18.13
CA LEU A 65 6.41 -15.86 -16.74
C LEU A 65 5.31 -16.93 -16.69
N GLU A 66 5.43 -17.87 -15.75
CA GLU A 66 4.38 -18.82 -15.42
C GLU A 66 3.05 -18.09 -15.14
N ARG A 67 1.98 -18.51 -15.80
CA ARG A 67 0.63 -17.96 -15.61
C ARG A 67 0.14 -18.25 -14.20
N PHE A 68 -0.65 -17.34 -13.62
CA PHE A 68 -1.20 -17.50 -12.27
C PHE A 68 -1.99 -18.81 -12.11
N SER A 69 -2.87 -19.16 -13.05
CA SER A 69 -3.63 -20.41 -12.98
C SER A 69 -2.75 -21.65 -13.01
N HIS A 70 -1.69 -21.64 -13.84
CA HIS A 70 -0.72 -22.74 -13.91
C HIS A 70 0.11 -22.83 -12.63
N TYR A 71 0.44 -21.68 -12.03
CA TYR A 71 1.08 -21.63 -10.72
C TYR A 71 0.20 -22.29 -9.66
N VAL A 72 -1.10 -21.97 -9.61
CA VAL A 72 -2.07 -22.57 -8.67
C VAL A 72 -2.16 -24.09 -8.88
N ALA A 73 -2.32 -24.55 -10.12
CA ALA A 73 -2.32 -25.97 -10.46
C ALA A 73 -1.05 -26.68 -9.95
N ARG A 74 0.12 -26.08 -10.18
CA ARG A 74 1.40 -26.61 -9.70
C ARG A 74 1.52 -26.61 -8.18
N GLN A 75 1.02 -25.58 -7.49
CA GLN A 75 1.02 -25.54 -6.03
C GLN A 75 0.14 -26.66 -5.44
N LEU A 76 -0.98 -27.00 -6.09
CA LEU A 76 -1.82 -28.15 -5.73
C LEU A 76 -1.23 -29.50 -6.18
N GLY A 77 -0.10 -29.50 -6.89
CA GLY A 77 0.62 -30.71 -7.29
C GLY A 77 0.17 -31.32 -8.63
N PHE A 78 -0.47 -30.56 -9.51
CA PHE A 78 -0.69 -30.95 -10.91
C PHE A 78 0.54 -30.62 -11.75
N GLU A 79 0.99 -31.56 -12.59
CA GLU A 79 2.14 -31.35 -13.48
C GLU A 79 1.74 -30.63 -14.77
N ASP A 80 0.59 -30.98 -15.34
CA ASP A 80 -0.01 -30.32 -16.49
C ASP A 80 -1.28 -29.53 -16.07
N PRO A 81 -1.33 -28.19 -16.25
CA PRO A 81 -2.53 -27.41 -15.98
C PRO A 81 -3.75 -27.83 -16.84
N ASN A 82 -3.55 -28.53 -17.97
CA ASN A 82 -4.66 -29.06 -18.76
C ASN A 82 -5.43 -30.20 -18.05
N GLU A 83 -4.88 -30.76 -16.97
CA GLU A 83 -5.60 -31.72 -16.11
C GLU A 83 -6.65 -31.04 -15.21
N CYS A 84 -6.60 -29.71 -15.07
CA CYS A 84 -7.49 -28.96 -14.19
C CYS A 84 -7.97 -27.62 -14.80
N PRO A 85 -8.64 -27.64 -15.97
CA PRO A 85 -9.10 -26.44 -16.65
C PRO A 85 -10.14 -25.63 -15.86
N GLN A 86 -11.05 -26.27 -15.12
CA GLN A 86 -12.04 -25.58 -14.31
C GLN A 86 -11.38 -24.86 -13.12
N LEU A 87 -10.46 -25.52 -12.41
CA LEU A 87 -9.64 -24.87 -11.39
C LEU A 87 -8.89 -23.66 -11.95
N CYS A 88 -8.28 -23.83 -13.13
CA CYS A 88 -7.54 -22.76 -13.79
C CYS A 88 -8.41 -21.52 -14.08
N LYS A 89 -9.66 -21.75 -14.50
CA LYS A 89 -10.66 -20.69 -14.70
C LYS A 89 -11.03 -20.01 -13.37
N LEU A 90 -11.42 -20.80 -12.37
CA LEU A 90 -11.80 -20.32 -11.04
C LEU A 90 -10.69 -19.48 -10.38
N ALA A 91 -9.43 -19.90 -10.53
CA ALA A 91 -8.29 -19.16 -10.02
C ALA A 91 -8.17 -17.75 -10.64
N TYR A 92 -8.35 -17.63 -11.96
CA TYR A 92 -8.33 -16.32 -12.63
C TYR A 92 -9.53 -15.46 -12.25
N ASP A 93 -10.73 -16.05 -12.20
CA ASP A 93 -11.96 -15.36 -11.78
C ASP A 93 -11.82 -14.81 -10.35
N TYR A 94 -11.29 -15.62 -9.42
CA TYR A 94 -11.00 -15.21 -8.05
C TYR A 94 -9.94 -14.10 -7.97
N LEU A 95 -8.84 -14.22 -8.72
CA LEU A 95 -7.78 -13.21 -8.74
C LEU A 95 -8.29 -11.86 -9.28
N ARG A 96 -9.11 -11.90 -10.34
CA ARG A 96 -9.71 -10.72 -10.96
C ARG A 96 -10.89 -10.15 -10.18
N ARG A 97 -11.38 -10.85 -9.15
CA ARG A 97 -12.62 -10.51 -8.44
C ARG A 97 -13.80 -10.35 -9.42
N THR A 98 -13.94 -11.27 -10.38
CA THR A 98 -15.10 -11.26 -11.28
C THR A 98 -16.40 -11.43 -10.47
N GLU A 99 -17.48 -10.83 -10.95
CA GLU A 99 -18.77 -10.90 -10.26
C GLU A 99 -19.21 -12.37 -10.12
N GLY A 100 -19.60 -12.75 -8.90
CA GLY A 100 -20.00 -14.13 -8.59
C GLY A 100 -18.84 -15.14 -8.48
N CYS A 101 -17.56 -14.73 -8.50
CA CYS A 101 -16.45 -15.69 -8.49
C CYS A 101 -16.44 -16.62 -7.26
N GLU A 102 -16.71 -16.11 -6.06
CA GLU A 102 -16.80 -16.91 -4.83
C GLU A 102 -17.96 -17.92 -4.91
N ALA A 103 -19.10 -17.51 -5.48
CA ALA A 103 -20.23 -18.41 -5.72
C ALA A 103 -19.87 -19.51 -6.73
N SER A 104 -19.17 -19.18 -7.80
CA SER A 104 -18.67 -20.16 -8.79
C SER A 104 -17.70 -21.17 -8.17
N VAL A 105 -16.84 -20.72 -7.24
CA VAL A 105 -15.95 -21.63 -6.48
C VAL A 105 -16.78 -22.57 -5.61
N TYR A 106 -17.76 -22.06 -4.87
CA TYR A 106 -18.64 -22.88 -4.05
C TYR A 106 -19.44 -23.89 -4.88
N GLU A 107 -20.04 -23.44 -5.98
CA GLU A 107 -20.82 -24.28 -6.90
C GLU A 107 -19.99 -25.42 -7.48
N SER A 108 -18.73 -25.18 -7.82
CA SER A 108 -17.83 -26.24 -8.32
C SER A 108 -17.59 -27.36 -7.31
N LEU A 109 -17.71 -27.07 -6.02
CA LEU A 109 -17.51 -28.01 -4.92
C LEU A 109 -18.82 -28.58 -4.37
N ALA A 110 -19.99 -28.16 -4.88
CA ALA A 110 -21.28 -28.47 -4.27
C ALA A 110 -21.58 -29.98 -4.17
N ASN A 111 -21.03 -30.79 -5.08
CA ASN A 111 -21.20 -32.25 -5.10
C ASN A 111 -20.16 -33.01 -4.27
N GLU A 112 -19.16 -32.31 -3.71
CA GLU A 112 -18.13 -32.93 -2.89
C GLU A 112 -18.60 -33.10 -1.43
N PRO A 113 -18.20 -34.18 -0.74
CA PRO A 113 -18.46 -34.30 0.69
C PRO A 113 -17.75 -33.17 1.44
N GLU A 114 -18.42 -32.63 2.46
CA GLU A 114 -17.92 -31.48 3.24
C GLU A 114 -17.63 -30.24 2.38
N ALA A 115 -18.47 -29.98 1.37
CA ALA A 115 -18.34 -28.89 0.41
C ALA A 115 -18.00 -27.53 1.04
N GLU A 116 -18.65 -27.17 2.16
CA GLU A 116 -18.38 -25.91 2.88
C GLU A 116 -16.95 -25.85 3.45
N ALA A 117 -16.47 -26.93 4.06
CA ALA A 117 -15.10 -26.99 4.58
C ALA A 117 -14.06 -26.95 3.45
N LYS A 118 -14.33 -27.65 2.34
CA LYS A 118 -13.48 -27.63 1.14
C LYS A 118 -13.48 -26.27 0.45
N TYR A 119 -14.62 -25.57 0.44
CA TYR A 119 -14.73 -24.21 -0.07
C TYR A 119 -13.81 -23.27 0.70
N VAL A 120 -13.87 -23.28 2.03
CA VAL A 120 -12.98 -22.47 2.88
C VAL A 120 -11.52 -22.79 2.60
N LYS A 121 -11.15 -24.08 2.55
CA LYS A 121 -9.78 -24.52 2.22
C LYS A 121 -9.31 -24.03 0.86
N LEU A 122 -10.17 -24.08 -0.16
CA LEU A 122 -9.83 -23.65 -1.52
C LEU A 122 -9.65 -22.13 -1.59
N ILE A 123 -10.53 -21.35 -0.96
CA ILE A 123 -10.39 -19.90 -0.87
C ILE A 123 -9.08 -19.51 -0.16
N GLU A 124 -8.77 -20.16 0.96
CA GLU A 124 -7.51 -19.94 1.68
C GLU A 124 -6.28 -20.28 0.83
N GLU A 125 -6.31 -21.39 0.08
CA GLU A 125 -5.19 -21.75 -0.81
C GLU A 125 -5.08 -20.80 -2.01
N LEU A 126 -6.19 -20.29 -2.55
CA LEU A 126 -6.17 -19.26 -3.59
C LEU A 126 -5.55 -17.96 -3.08
N ASP A 127 -5.95 -17.46 -1.91
CA ASP A 127 -5.34 -16.26 -1.32
C ASP A 127 -3.85 -16.49 -1.00
N ARG A 128 -3.49 -17.68 -0.51
CA ARG A 128 -2.09 -18.07 -0.29
C ARG A 128 -1.29 -18.07 -1.59
N CYS A 129 -1.86 -18.60 -2.67
CA CYS A 129 -1.25 -18.59 -3.99
C CYS A 129 -1.09 -17.16 -4.54
N ILE A 130 -2.07 -16.27 -4.33
CA ILE A 130 -1.95 -14.85 -4.71
C ILE A 130 -0.78 -14.20 -3.96
N LEU A 131 -0.69 -14.44 -2.65
CA LEU A 131 0.38 -13.91 -1.81
C LEU A 131 1.75 -14.38 -2.31
N SER A 132 1.94 -15.69 -2.49
CA SER A 132 3.23 -16.24 -2.90
C SER A 132 3.56 -15.97 -4.36
N TYR A 133 2.58 -15.86 -5.26
CA TYR A 133 2.82 -15.56 -6.67
C TYR A 133 3.31 -14.11 -6.88
N PHE A 134 2.68 -13.14 -6.22
CA PHE A 134 3.07 -11.72 -6.33
C PHE A 134 4.25 -11.32 -5.43
N ALA A 135 4.79 -12.23 -4.63
CA ALA A 135 5.96 -11.99 -3.79
C ALA A 135 7.30 -11.99 -4.54
N PHE A 136 7.32 -12.33 -5.83
CA PHE A 136 8.53 -12.48 -6.64
C PHE A 136 8.44 -11.72 -7.96
N HIS A 137 9.61 -11.49 -8.58
CA HIS A 137 9.77 -10.88 -9.90
C HIS A 137 9.16 -9.48 -10.01
N TRP A 138 9.38 -8.61 -9.02
CA TRP A 138 8.75 -7.30 -8.94
C TRP A 138 9.10 -6.34 -10.09
N SER A 139 10.29 -6.42 -10.70
CA SER A 139 10.62 -5.74 -11.97
C SER A 139 9.69 -6.12 -13.13
N LYS A 140 9.02 -7.28 -13.05
CA LYS A 140 8.09 -7.79 -14.06
C LYS A 140 6.63 -7.62 -13.64
N ALA A 141 6.33 -6.82 -12.61
CA ALA A 141 4.97 -6.59 -12.14
C ALA A 141 4.02 -6.11 -13.26
N SER A 142 4.49 -5.24 -14.16
CA SER A 142 3.68 -4.80 -15.32
C SER A 142 3.33 -5.96 -16.25
N LEU A 143 4.29 -6.85 -16.54
CA LEU A 143 4.07 -8.04 -17.35
C LEU A 143 3.09 -9.01 -16.66
N ILE A 144 3.22 -9.18 -15.34
CA ILE A 144 2.31 -9.99 -14.53
C ILE A 144 0.88 -9.46 -14.69
N ILE A 145 0.68 -8.15 -14.49
CA ILE A 145 -0.63 -7.50 -14.59
C ILE A 145 -1.20 -7.67 -16.00
N SER A 146 -0.43 -7.35 -17.05
CA SER A 146 -0.87 -7.53 -18.44
C SER A 146 -1.26 -8.98 -18.75
N GLN A 147 -0.44 -9.95 -18.32
CA GLN A 147 -0.74 -11.38 -18.51
C GLN A 147 -2.04 -11.81 -17.83
N VAL A 148 -2.32 -11.29 -16.64
CA VAL A 148 -3.57 -11.56 -15.91
C VAL A 148 -4.75 -10.86 -16.56
N MET A 149 -4.58 -9.71 -17.21
CA MET A 149 -5.68 -8.96 -17.86
C MET A 149 -5.99 -9.47 -19.28
N ASP A 150 -4.99 -9.89 -20.06
CA ASP A 150 -5.12 -10.20 -21.49
C ASP A 150 -5.79 -11.55 -21.83
N VAL A 151 -6.24 -12.34 -20.83
CA VAL A 151 -6.85 -13.68 -21.06
C VAL A 151 -8.14 -13.62 -21.90
N GLU A 152 -8.70 -12.43 -22.18
CA GLU A 152 -9.85 -12.24 -23.08
C GLU A 152 -9.51 -11.99 -24.56
N SER A 153 -8.24 -12.04 -24.99
CA SER A 153 -7.95 -11.98 -26.44
C SER A 153 -7.03 -13.09 -26.90
N ASP A 154 -7.59 -14.00 -27.69
CA ASP A 154 -6.82 -14.74 -28.67
C ASP A 154 -5.90 -13.78 -29.42
N ARG A 155 -4.60 -14.07 -29.33
CA ARG A 155 -3.48 -13.55 -30.14
C ARG A 155 -3.78 -12.21 -30.85
N LYS A 156 -3.72 -11.08 -30.14
CA LYS A 156 -3.52 -9.78 -30.83
C LYS A 156 -2.27 -9.91 -31.73
N PRO A 157 -2.34 -9.62 -33.04
CA PRO A 157 -1.20 -9.79 -33.92
C PRO A 157 -0.05 -8.87 -33.49
N LYS A 158 1.17 -9.42 -33.36
CA LYS A 158 2.38 -8.72 -32.89
C LYS A 158 2.67 -7.39 -33.63
N LEU A 159 2.19 -7.27 -34.87
CA LEU A 159 2.32 -6.04 -35.66
C LEU A 159 1.47 -4.89 -35.10
N LYS A 160 0.24 -5.18 -34.62
CA LYS A 160 -0.65 -4.18 -34.05
C LYS A 160 -0.08 -3.61 -32.74
N SER A 161 0.51 -4.45 -31.88
CA SER A 161 1.15 -3.99 -30.64
C SER A 161 2.42 -3.17 -30.89
N LEU A 162 3.24 -3.54 -31.87
CA LEU A 162 4.41 -2.75 -32.29
C LEU A 162 4.04 -1.38 -32.85
N VAL A 163 3.05 -1.31 -33.74
CA VAL A 163 2.55 -0.05 -34.31
C VAL A 163 1.90 0.84 -33.23
N MET A 164 1.17 0.23 -32.29
CA MET A 164 0.59 0.93 -31.15
C MET A 164 1.67 1.53 -30.24
N ALA A 165 2.74 0.78 -29.95
CA ALA A 165 3.86 1.27 -29.16
C ALA A 165 4.59 2.42 -29.88
N ALA A 166 4.83 2.31 -31.19
CA ALA A 166 5.52 3.33 -31.99
C ALA A 166 4.74 4.65 -32.09
N THR A 167 3.41 4.58 -32.21
CA THR A 167 2.53 5.77 -32.34
C THR A 167 2.03 6.30 -30.98
N ARG A 168 2.49 5.74 -29.86
CA ARG A 168 1.98 6.03 -28.50
C ARG A 168 2.10 7.51 -28.13
N LYS A 169 3.31 8.08 -28.27
CA LYS A 169 3.60 9.46 -27.87
C LYS A 169 2.75 10.48 -28.63
N GLN A 170 2.68 10.34 -29.95
CA GLN A 170 1.87 11.21 -30.81
C GLN A 170 0.37 11.12 -30.53
N ARG A 171 -0.15 9.89 -30.28
CA ARG A 171 -1.56 9.71 -29.92
C ARG A 171 -1.89 10.32 -28.57
N PHE A 172 -0.98 10.18 -27.60
CA PHE A 172 -1.13 10.82 -26.29
C PHE A 172 -1.12 12.34 -26.42
N GLU A 173 -0.13 12.93 -27.09
CA GLU A 173 -0.01 14.39 -27.27
C GLU A 173 -1.28 14.96 -27.92
N ARG A 174 -1.85 14.24 -28.90
CA ARG A 174 -3.13 14.61 -29.49
C ARG A 174 -4.26 14.63 -28.46
N VAL A 175 -4.48 13.52 -27.74
CA VAL A 175 -5.57 13.42 -26.74
C VAL A 175 -5.38 14.43 -25.60
N ALA A 176 -4.15 14.65 -25.14
CA ALA A 176 -3.83 15.61 -24.10
C ALA A 176 -4.08 17.05 -24.55
N ASN A 177 -3.72 17.40 -25.80
CA ASN A 177 -4.01 18.71 -26.37
C ASN A 177 -5.52 18.92 -26.54
N ASP A 178 -6.23 17.92 -27.07
CA ASP A 178 -7.68 17.99 -27.28
C ASP A 178 -8.46 18.16 -25.96
N LEU A 179 -7.97 17.55 -24.86
CA LEU A 179 -8.63 17.57 -23.56
C LEU A 179 -8.09 18.66 -22.61
N LYS A 180 -7.10 19.47 -23.01
CA LYS A 180 -6.39 20.39 -22.10
C LYS A 180 -7.34 21.36 -21.38
N VAL A 181 -8.23 22.01 -22.13
CA VAL A 181 -9.19 22.99 -21.56
C VAL A 181 -10.24 22.28 -20.72
N THR A 182 -10.82 21.21 -21.24
CA THR A 182 -11.80 20.36 -20.54
C THR A 182 -11.26 19.87 -19.20
N ARG A 183 -9.98 19.47 -19.17
CA ARG A 183 -9.28 19.01 -17.99
C ARG A 183 -9.25 20.07 -16.89
N VAL A 184 -8.80 21.29 -17.22
CA VAL A 184 -8.76 22.42 -16.25
C VAL A 184 -10.14 22.70 -15.67
N PHE A 185 -11.17 22.83 -16.52
CA PHE A 185 -12.54 23.05 -16.04
C PHE A 185 -13.04 21.89 -15.18
N SER A 186 -12.78 20.64 -15.57
CA SER A 186 -13.21 19.47 -14.80
C SER A 186 -12.55 19.42 -13.42
N THR A 187 -11.26 19.72 -13.32
CA THR A 187 -10.52 19.77 -12.05
C THR A 187 -11.09 20.84 -11.14
N LEU A 188 -11.32 22.06 -11.65
CA LEU A 188 -11.93 23.15 -10.88
C LEU A 188 -13.34 22.78 -10.39
N VAL A 189 -14.15 22.13 -11.23
CA VAL A 189 -15.48 21.66 -10.83
C VAL A 189 -15.40 20.62 -9.70
N GLU A 190 -14.44 19.69 -9.75
CA GLU A 190 -14.26 18.71 -8.68
C GLU A 190 -13.73 19.35 -7.39
N GLU A 191 -12.83 20.34 -7.47
CA GLU A 191 -12.40 21.14 -6.31
C GLU A 191 -13.60 21.89 -5.69
N MET A 192 -14.42 22.56 -6.51
CA MET A 192 -15.63 23.25 -6.04
C MET A 192 -16.65 22.30 -5.41
N LYS A 193 -16.82 21.09 -5.96
CA LYS A 193 -17.68 20.05 -5.35
C LYS A 193 -17.13 19.56 -4.02
N ALA A 194 -15.81 19.40 -3.90
CA ALA A 194 -15.18 18.97 -2.66
C ALA A 194 -15.36 20.02 -1.55
N ILE A 195 -15.30 21.31 -1.90
CA ILE A 195 -15.53 22.43 -0.97
C ILE A 195 -17.04 22.60 -0.65
N GLY A 196 -17.89 22.51 -1.67
CA GLY A 196 -19.33 22.81 -1.66
C GLY A 196 -20.24 21.69 -1.14
N LYS A 197 -19.69 20.58 -0.64
CA LYS A 197 -20.45 19.62 0.19
C LYS A 197 -20.89 20.21 1.54
N GLY A 198 -20.44 21.41 1.90
CA GLY A 198 -21.18 22.33 2.77
C GLY A 198 -21.93 23.35 1.90
N GLU A 199 -23.25 23.44 2.06
CA GLU A 199 -24.14 24.25 1.21
C GLU A 199 -23.59 25.63 0.83
N PRO A 200 -23.74 26.06 -0.44
CA PRO A 200 -23.34 27.38 -0.86
C PRO A 200 -24.50 28.35 -0.60
N ARG A 201 -24.31 29.26 0.36
CA ARG A 201 -24.77 30.66 0.41
C ARG A 201 -24.97 31.09 1.86
N CYS A 202 -24.43 32.27 2.17
CA CYS A 202 -24.81 33.16 3.26
C CYS A 202 -26.21 32.89 3.86
N THR A 203 -26.28 31.98 4.81
CA THR A 203 -27.21 32.04 5.94
C THR A 203 -26.45 31.45 7.11
N GLU A 204 -26.26 32.25 8.13
CA GLU A 204 -25.55 31.95 9.38
C GLU A 204 -26.33 30.94 10.26
N VAL A 205 -27.13 30.07 9.64
CA VAL A 205 -28.17 29.30 10.30
C VAL A 205 -27.91 27.82 10.01
N MET A 206 -27.36 27.13 11.01
CA MET A 206 -27.20 25.67 11.15
C MET A 206 -25.85 25.03 10.76
N VAL A 207 -24.73 25.67 11.07
CA VAL A 207 -23.61 24.90 11.62
C VAL A 207 -23.99 24.57 13.07
N PRO A 208 -24.02 23.29 13.50
CA PRO A 208 -24.23 22.95 14.91
C PRO A 208 -23.29 23.80 15.76
N VAL A 209 -23.82 24.52 16.75
CA VAL A 209 -23.08 25.48 17.60
C VAL A 209 -21.77 24.87 18.14
N ALA A 210 -21.76 23.56 18.40
CA ALA A 210 -20.60 22.80 18.86
C ALA A 210 -19.40 22.75 17.86
N LEU A 211 -19.62 22.90 16.55
CA LEU A 211 -18.54 22.88 15.55
C LEU A 211 -17.92 24.27 15.35
N SER A 212 -18.70 25.35 15.44
CA SER A 212 -18.22 26.74 15.33
C SER A 212 -17.46 27.22 16.58
N GLU A 213 -17.71 26.62 17.74
CA GLU A 213 -17.06 27.01 18.99
C GLU A 213 -15.71 26.32 19.25
N ARG A 214 -15.32 25.31 18.47
CA ARG A 214 -14.05 24.59 18.66
C ARG A 214 -12.98 24.98 17.65
N SER A 215 -11.73 24.64 17.95
CA SER A 215 -10.66 24.64 16.95
C SER A 215 -10.96 23.66 15.81
N PRO A 216 -10.68 24.03 14.54
CA PRO A 216 -10.77 23.09 13.42
C PRO A 216 -9.72 21.99 13.54
N VAL A 217 -9.98 20.83 12.95
CA VAL A 217 -9.10 19.67 13.01
C VAL A 217 -8.52 19.35 11.63
N LEU A 218 -7.20 19.22 11.56
CA LEU A 218 -6.47 18.67 10.42
C LEU A 218 -6.06 17.24 10.76
N LEU A 219 -6.69 16.26 10.14
CA LEU A 219 -6.30 14.85 10.21
C LEU A 219 -5.37 14.50 9.05
N LEU A 220 -4.10 14.28 9.37
CA LEU A 220 -3.08 13.79 8.46
C LEU A 220 -3.08 12.26 8.48
N MET A 221 -3.55 11.63 7.42
CA MET A 221 -3.47 10.18 7.24
C MET A 221 -2.25 9.83 6.40
N GLY A 222 -1.28 9.13 7.01
CA GLY A 222 -0.01 8.74 6.41
C GLY A 222 0.20 7.23 6.38
N GLY A 223 1.08 6.79 5.48
CA GLY A 223 1.37 5.37 5.30
C GLY A 223 1.68 5.05 3.85
N GLY A 224 2.61 4.13 3.65
CA GLY A 224 3.04 3.71 2.32
C GLY A 224 1.87 3.23 1.44
N MET A 225 2.07 3.27 0.13
CA MET A 225 1.04 2.84 -0.82
C MET A 225 0.67 1.37 -0.56
N GLY A 226 -0.62 1.03 -0.50
CA GLY A 226 -1.08 -0.33 -0.16
C GLY A 226 -1.00 -0.70 1.32
N ALA A 227 -0.66 0.22 2.22
CA ALA A 227 -0.61 -0.03 3.67
C ALA A 227 -1.98 -0.29 4.33
N GLY A 228 -3.10 -0.09 3.62
CA GLY A 228 -4.45 -0.28 4.18
C GLY A 228 -5.03 0.96 4.88
N LYS A 229 -4.61 2.17 4.47
CA LYS A 229 -5.12 3.44 5.01
C LYS A 229 -6.64 3.54 4.99
N SER A 230 -7.28 3.15 3.89
CA SER A 230 -8.74 3.18 3.76
C SER A 230 -9.46 2.29 4.78
N THR A 231 -8.84 1.21 5.24
CA THR A 231 -9.39 0.35 6.31
C THR A 231 -9.38 1.09 7.64
N VAL A 232 -8.28 1.77 7.96
CA VAL A 232 -8.13 2.56 9.19
C VAL A 232 -9.04 3.80 9.16
N ALA A 233 -9.14 4.46 8.00
CA ALA A 233 -10.02 5.62 7.79
C ALA A 233 -11.48 5.28 8.12
N LYS A 234 -11.97 4.11 7.68
CA LYS A 234 -13.33 3.64 7.98
C LYS A 234 -13.60 3.51 9.48
N GLU A 235 -12.61 3.11 10.27
CA GLU A 235 -12.77 3.00 11.72
C GLU A 235 -12.72 4.38 12.40
N ILE A 236 -11.79 5.25 11.99
CA ILE A 236 -11.69 6.62 12.53
C ILE A 236 -12.97 7.43 12.25
N LEU A 237 -13.53 7.29 11.05
CA LEU A 237 -14.76 8.00 10.66
C LEU A 237 -16.03 7.52 11.38
N LYS A 238 -15.94 6.45 12.17
CA LYS A 238 -17.01 6.00 13.09
C LYS A 238 -16.86 6.59 14.49
N GLU A 239 -15.70 7.16 14.84
CA GLU A 239 -15.49 7.77 16.16
C GLU A 239 -16.46 8.92 16.38
N PRO A 240 -16.91 9.17 17.63
CA PRO A 240 -17.96 10.16 17.91
C PRO A 240 -17.70 11.54 17.32
N PHE A 241 -16.42 11.98 17.34
CA PHE A 241 -16.01 13.24 16.74
C PHE A 241 -16.25 13.26 15.22
N TRP A 242 -15.68 12.31 14.49
CA TRP A 242 -15.77 12.26 13.04
C TRP A 242 -17.15 11.85 12.54
N ALA A 243 -17.91 11.07 13.29
CA ALA A 243 -19.28 10.73 12.95
C ALA A 243 -20.16 11.98 12.75
N GLY A 244 -19.96 13.02 13.57
CA GLY A 244 -20.64 14.32 13.45
C GLY A 244 -19.96 15.34 12.55
N ALA A 245 -18.63 15.25 12.35
CA ALA A 245 -17.87 16.24 11.57
C ALA A 245 -17.65 15.84 10.09
N LYS A 246 -17.63 14.54 9.77
CA LYS A 246 -17.19 14.03 8.44
C LYS A 246 -18.00 14.54 7.25
N GLU A 247 -19.28 14.84 7.44
CA GLU A 247 -20.13 15.35 6.35
C GLU A 247 -19.72 16.76 5.92
N LYS A 248 -19.14 17.53 6.85
CA LYS A 248 -18.67 18.90 6.64
C LYS A 248 -17.16 18.99 6.47
N ALA A 249 -16.42 17.91 6.74
CA ALA A 249 -14.97 17.87 6.56
C ALA A 249 -14.61 17.82 5.08
N VAL A 250 -13.53 18.51 4.71
CA VAL A 250 -12.96 18.45 3.37
C VAL A 250 -12.00 17.27 3.30
N VAL A 251 -12.28 16.31 2.42
CA VAL A 251 -11.38 15.16 2.18
C VAL A 251 -10.46 15.50 1.01
N VAL A 252 -9.16 15.53 1.29
CA VAL A 252 -8.10 15.79 0.30
C VAL A 252 -7.42 14.47 -0.05
N GLU A 253 -7.69 13.95 -1.23
CA GLU A 253 -7.07 12.73 -1.78
C GLU A 253 -6.66 12.95 -3.23
N ALA A 254 -5.34 12.99 -3.51
CA ALA A 254 -4.83 13.19 -4.87
C ALA A 254 -5.28 12.08 -5.84
N ASP A 255 -5.47 10.86 -5.34
CA ASP A 255 -5.92 9.73 -6.15
C ASP A 255 -7.40 9.87 -6.59
N ALA A 256 -8.26 10.58 -5.85
CA ALA A 256 -9.63 10.87 -6.28
C ALA A 256 -9.65 11.80 -7.49
N PHE A 257 -8.78 12.82 -7.51
CA PHE A 257 -8.61 13.71 -8.66
C PHE A 257 -8.12 12.98 -9.90
N LYS A 258 -7.20 12.00 -9.75
CA LYS A 258 -6.75 11.15 -10.87
C LYS A 258 -7.90 10.37 -11.50
N GLU A 259 -8.80 9.81 -10.69
CA GLU A 259 -9.93 9.03 -11.19
C GLU A 259 -10.98 9.89 -11.89
N SER A 260 -11.13 11.15 -11.48
CA SER A 260 -11.99 12.11 -12.17
C SER A 260 -11.37 12.71 -13.43
N ASP A 261 -10.05 12.64 -13.59
CA ASP A 261 -9.32 13.25 -14.69
C ASP A 261 -9.78 12.67 -16.05
N VAL A 262 -10.28 13.56 -16.92
CA VAL A 262 -10.81 13.19 -18.24
C VAL A 262 -9.78 12.53 -19.14
N LEU A 263 -8.50 12.91 -19.03
CA LEU A 263 -7.40 12.30 -19.78
C LEU A 263 -7.11 10.91 -19.25
N TYR A 264 -7.09 10.73 -17.92
CA TYR A 264 -6.92 9.41 -17.30
C TYR A 264 -8.04 8.45 -17.73
N ARG A 265 -9.30 8.89 -17.69
CA ARG A 265 -10.46 8.08 -18.12
C ARG A 265 -10.39 7.72 -19.61
N ALA A 266 -10.06 8.69 -20.47
CA ALA A 266 -9.98 8.48 -21.92
C ALA A 266 -8.85 7.52 -22.34
N LEU A 267 -7.76 7.46 -21.58
CA LEU A 267 -6.64 6.56 -21.84
C LEU A 267 -6.91 5.16 -21.24
N SER A 268 -7.45 5.10 -20.03
CA SER A 268 -7.78 3.84 -19.35
C SER A 268 -8.91 3.06 -20.04
N SER A 269 -9.89 3.75 -20.66
CA SER A 269 -11.02 3.10 -21.36
C SER A 269 -10.65 2.38 -22.66
N ARG A 270 -9.44 2.57 -23.18
CA ARG A 270 -9.01 2.03 -24.50
C ARG A 270 -8.42 0.62 -24.45
N GLY A 271 -8.44 -0.06 -23.29
CA GLY A 271 -8.07 -1.48 -23.16
C GLY A 271 -6.59 -1.80 -23.41
N HIS A 272 -5.71 -0.82 -23.20
CA HIS A 272 -4.25 -0.97 -23.35
C HIS A 272 -3.59 -1.12 -21.96
N HIS A 273 -3.64 -2.33 -21.40
CA HIS A 273 -3.14 -2.60 -20.04
C HIS A 273 -1.62 -2.40 -19.89
N ASP A 274 -0.86 -2.52 -20.98
CA ASP A 274 0.59 -2.26 -20.99
C ASP A 274 0.96 -0.80 -20.65
N ASP A 275 0.01 0.14 -20.80
CA ASP A 275 0.23 1.59 -20.68
C ASP A 275 -0.31 2.14 -19.35
N MET A 276 -0.88 1.27 -18.52
CA MET A 276 -1.56 1.61 -17.26
C MET A 276 -0.68 2.42 -16.31
N LEU A 277 0.58 2.00 -16.17
CA LEU A 277 1.54 2.66 -15.29
C LEU A 277 1.93 4.05 -15.80
N GLN A 278 2.22 4.17 -17.10
CA GLN A 278 2.59 5.44 -17.73
C GLN A 278 1.42 6.43 -17.66
N THR A 279 0.20 5.95 -17.93
CA THR A 279 -1.03 6.75 -17.86
C THR A 279 -1.25 7.34 -16.47
N ALA A 280 -1.06 6.54 -15.41
CA ALA A 280 -1.21 6.98 -14.03
C ALA A 280 -0.16 8.04 -13.62
N GLU A 281 1.06 7.93 -14.12
CA GLU A 281 2.16 8.86 -13.82
C GLU A 281 1.98 10.22 -14.51
N MET A 282 1.42 10.23 -15.71
CA MET A 282 1.22 11.46 -16.49
C MET A 282 0.21 12.41 -15.87
N VAL A 283 -0.81 11.86 -15.18
CA VAL A 283 -1.81 12.66 -14.45
C VAL A 283 -1.41 12.89 -13.00
N HIS A 284 -0.23 12.41 -12.57
CA HIS A 284 0.14 12.47 -11.17
C HIS A 284 0.34 13.91 -10.69
N GLN A 285 1.12 14.71 -11.42
CA GLN A 285 1.45 16.07 -10.99
C GLN A 285 0.20 16.94 -10.86
N SER A 286 -0.64 16.99 -11.90
CA SER A 286 -1.87 17.78 -11.87
C SER A 286 -2.83 17.37 -10.76
N SER A 287 -2.89 16.09 -10.43
CA SER A 287 -3.78 15.60 -9.36
C SER A 287 -3.22 15.92 -7.97
N THR A 288 -1.89 15.92 -7.84
CA THR A 288 -1.19 16.42 -6.65
C THR A 288 -1.40 17.93 -6.50
N ASP A 289 -1.32 18.69 -7.59
CA ASP A 289 -1.52 20.15 -7.57
C ASP A 289 -2.96 20.49 -7.17
N ALA A 290 -3.95 19.79 -7.74
CA ALA A 290 -5.37 19.96 -7.39
C ALA A 290 -5.65 19.64 -5.91
N ALA A 291 -5.06 18.56 -5.39
CA ALA A 291 -5.16 18.21 -3.98
C ALA A 291 -4.51 19.27 -3.08
N SER A 292 -3.34 19.80 -3.47
CA SER A 292 -2.66 20.88 -2.74
C SER A 292 -3.44 22.19 -2.76
N SER A 293 -4.06 22.53 -3.90
CA SER A 293 -4.97 23.67 -4.05
C SER A 293 -6.15 23.55 -3.09
N LEU A 294 -6.85 22.42 -3.13
CA LEU A 294 -7.96 22.12 -2.21
C LEU A 294 -7.54 22.20 -0.74
N LEU A 295 -6.35 21.67 -0.40
CA LEU A 295 -5.81 21.68 0.95
C LEU A 295 -5.60 23.10 1.48
N VAL A 296 -4.87 23.94 0.75
CA VAL A 296 -4.58 25.30 1.21
C VAL A 296 -5.85 26.14 1.31
N THR A 297 -6.77 26.00 0.37
CA THR A 297 -8.08 26.66 0.42
C THR A 297 -8.88 26.22 1.64
N ALA A 298 -9.01 24.92 1.89
CA ALA A 298 -9.76 24.42 3.04
C ALA A 298 -9.15 24.86 4.37
N LEU A 299 -7.81 24.85 4.47
CA LEU A 299 -7.10 25.26 5.69
C LEU A 299 -7.28 26.75 5.98
N ASN A 300 -7.12 27.59 4.97
CA ASN A 300 -7.36 29.03 5.06
C ASN A 300 -8.79 29.38 5.50
N GLU A 301 -9.79 28.58 5.10
CA GLU A 301 -11.20 28.73 5.47
C GLU A 301 -11.55 28.16 6.86
N GLY A 302 -10.58 27.61 7.61
CA GLY A 302 -10.85 27.07 8.95
C GLY A 302 -11.74 25.81 8.94
N ARG A 303 -11.75 25.04 7.85
CA ARG A 303 -12.56 23.82 7.72
C ARG A 303 -11.86 22.64 8.40
N ASP A 304 -12.62 21.67 8.90
CA ASP A 304 -12.02 20.37 9.22
C ASP A 304 -11.51 19.73 7.93
N VAL A 305 -10.29 19.20 7.96
CA VAL A 305 -9.64 18.60 6.81
C VAL A 305 -9.18 17.19 7.15
N ILE A 306 -9.47 16.25 6.24
CA ILE A 306 -8.89 14.91 6.25
C ILE A 306 -8.00 14.80 5.02
N MET A 307 -6.69 14.74 5.24
CA MET A 307 -5.70 14.62 4.17
C MET A 307 -5.22 13.17 4.08
N ASP A 308 -5.60 12.47 3.01
CA ASP A 308 -5.12 11.12 2.71
C ASP A 308 -3.92 11.18 1.77
N GLY A 309 -2.73 10.90 2.32
CA GLY A 309 -1.48 10.91 1.59
C GLY A 309 -0.56 9.74 1.97
N THR A 310 0.56 9.63 1.27
CA THR A 310 1.64 8.75 1.75
C THR A 310 2.37 9.36 2.94
N LEU A 311 2.43 10.70 2.98
CA LEU A 311 3.24 11.49 3.91
C LEU A 311 4.71 11.01 3.93
N SER A 312 5.21 10.58 2.77
CA SER A 312 6.54 10.01 2.61
C SER A 312 7.61 11.04 2.24
N TRP A 313 7.23 12.32 2.12
CA TRP A 313 8.12 13.40 1.74
C TRP A 313 8.12 14.44 2.86
N GLU A 314 9.18 14.43 3.65
CA GLU A 314 9.26 15.14 4.92
C GLU A 314 9.14 16.66 4.80
N PRO A 315 9.85 17.35 3.89
CA PRO A 315 9.73 18.80 3.78
C PRO A 315 8.29 19.26 3.50
N PHE A 316 7.55 18.53 2.67
CA PHE A 316 6.14 18.82 2.39
C PHE A 316 5.27 18.69 3.65
N VAL A 317 5.44 17.62 4.43
CA VAL A 317 4.65 17.40 5.66
C VAL A 317 4.96 18.47 6.70
N GLU A 318 6.23 18.80 6.90
CA GLU A 318 6.64 19.82 7.87
C GLU A 318 6.13 21.21 7.50
N GLN A 319 6.29 21.61 6.24
CA GLN A 319 5.77 22.89 5.75
C GLN A 319 4.23 22.93 5.86
N THR A 320 3.54 21.82 5.60
CA THR A 320 2.07 21.73 5.75
C THR A 320 1.63 21.90 7.20
N ILE A 321 2.32 21.26 8.14
CA ILE A 321 2.06 21.42 9.57
C ILE A 321 2.32 22.87 9.99
N ALA A 322 3.44 23.46 9.57
CA ALA A 322 3.78 24.86 9.88
C ALA A 322 2.73 25.84 9.31
N MET A 323 2.27 25.63 8.08
CA MET A 323 1.17 26.38 7.49
C MET A 323 -0.10 26.23 8.34
N ALA A 324 -0.54 25.00 8.62
CA ALA A 324 -1.76 24.73 9.40
C ALA A 324 -1.72 25.34 10.81
N ARG A 325 -0.55 25.43 11.44
CA ARG A 325 -0.38 26.15 12.71
C ARG A 325 -0.54 27.66 12.57
N ASN A 326 -0.26 28.24 11.39
CA ASN A 326 -0.23 29.68 11.15
C ASN A 326 -1.42 30.24 10.34
N VAL A 327 -2.25 29.40 9.70
CA VAL A 327 -3.38 29.86 8.86
C VAL A 327 -4.43 30.70 9.60
N HIS A 328 -4.45 30.61 10.93
CA HIS A 328 -5.31 31.43 11.77
C HIS A 328 -4.82 32.90 11.89
N LYS A 329 -3.55 33.16 11.59
CA LYS A 329 -2.93 34.50 11.58
C LYS A 329 -2.71 35.04 10.18
N HIS A 330 -2.37 34.18 9.22
CA HIS A 330 -2.02 34.59 7.86
C HIS A 330 -2.71 33.71 6.83
N ARG A 331 -2.98 34.26 5.63
CA ARG A 331 -3.42 33.46 4.48
C ARG A 331 -2.21 32.89 3.75
N TYR A 332 -2.38 31.71 3.17
CA TYR A 332 -1.36 31.04 2.36
C TYR A 332 -1.88 30.74 0.95
N ARG A 333 -0.96 30.56 0.00
CA ARG A 333 -1.22 30.03 -1.34
C ARG A 333 -0.23 28.91 -1.66
N MET A 334 -0.49 28.17 -2.73
CA MET A 334 0.47 27.19 -3.23
C MET A 334 1.77 27.87 -3.62
N GLY A 335 2.89 27.34 -3.12
CA GLY A 335 4.22 27.69 -3.59
C GLY A 335 4.60 26.92 -4.85
N VAL A 336 5.84 27.13 -5.30
CA VAL A 336 6.39 26.50 -6.51
C VAL A 336 6.59 24.98 -6.41
N GLY A 337 6.48 24.40 -5.22
CA GLY A 337 6.73 23.00 -4.91
C GLY A 337 8.22 22.65 -4.90
N TYR A 338 8.53 21.42 -5.31
CA TYR A 338 9.90 20.96 -5.51
C TYR A 338 10.31 21.15 -6.97
N LYS A 339 11.33 21.97 -7.22
CA LYS A 339 11.91 22.21 -8.55
C LYS A 339 13.41 22.07 -8.52
N VAL A 340 13.95 21.48 -9.57
CA VAL A 340 15.38 21.40 -9.84
C VAL A 340 15.62 22.19 -11.13
N GLU A 341 16.38 23.27 -11.04
CA GLU A 341 16.75 24.10 -12.17
C GLU A 341 17.85 23.41 -13.01
N GLU A 342 18.10 23.90 -14.23
CA GLU A 342 19.09 23.31 -15.16
C GLU A 342 20.53 23.32 -14.60
N ASP A 343 20.83 24.27 -13.72
CA ASP A 343 22.11 24.40 -13.02
C ASP A 343 22.24 23.46 -11.79
N GLY A 344 21.18 22.69 -11.49
CA GLY A 344 21.09 21.81 -10.34
C GLY A 344 20.63 22.47 -9.04
N THR A 345 20.30 23.77 -9.06
CA THR A 345 19.74 24.47 -7.89
C THR A 345 18.37 23.88 -7.54
N ILE A 346 18.18 23.54 -6.27
CA ILE A 346 16.94 22.96 -5.75
C ILE A 346 16.15 24.05 -5.03
N THR A 347 14.93 24.31 -5.50
CA THR A 347 13.93 25.12 -4.79
C THR A 347 12.85 24.20 -4.24
N GLU A 348 12.59 24.27 -2.94
CA GLU A 348 11.58 23.44 -2.28
C GLU A 348 10.70 24.30 -1.36
N ASN A 349 9.61 24.81 -1.92
CA ASN A 349 8.65 25.64 -1.20
C ASN A 349 7.22 25.28 -1.61
N TYR A 350 6.48 24.64 -0.72
CA TYR A 350 5.13 24.16 -0.99
C TYR A 350 4.04 25.19 -0.66
N TRP A 351 4.31 26.11 0.28
CA TRP A 351 3.31 27.07 0.77
C TRP A 351 3.91 28.46 0.91
N GLU A 352 3.30 29.44 0.27
CA GLU A 352 3.70 30.85 0.36
C GLU A 352 2.70 31.62 1.19
N GLN A 353 3.18 32.40 2.16
CA GLN A 353 2.36 33.35 2.88
C GLN A 353 1.96 34.50 1.94
N VAL A 354 0.69 34.91 1.99
CA VAL A 354 0.17 36.05 1.22
C VAL A 354 0.44 37.34 2.02
N GLU A 355 1.01 38.35 1.37
CA GLU A 355 1.30 39.65 1.99
C GLU A 355 0.02 40.36 2.46
N GLU A 356 0.13 41.18 3.51
CA GLU A 356 -1.02 41.80 4.19
C GLU A 356 -1.83 42.72 3.25
N ASP A 357 -1.18 43.42 2.31
CA ASP A 357 -1.83 44.30 1.34
C ASP A 357 -2.74 43.56 0.32
N ASP A 358 -2.51 42.27 0.10
CA ASP A 358 -3.34 41.39 -0.75
C ASP A 358 -4.47 40.71 0.05
N GLN A 359 -4.43 40.73 1.39
CA GLN A 359 -5.46 40.15 2.25
C GLN A 359 -6.71 41.03 2.35
N ASP A 360 -6.59 42.32 2.00
CA ASP A 360 -7.68 43.30 2.05
C ASP A 360 -8.60 43.26 0.81
N GLN A 361 -8.17 42.62 -0.29
CA GLN A 361 -9.01 42.50 -1.50
C GLN A 361 -10.09 41.41 -1.37
N ASP A 362 -9.84 40.36 -0.58
CA ASP A 362 -10.84 39.34 -0.21
C ASP A 362 -11.73 39.78 0.98
N GLN A 363 -11.38 40.89 1.65
CA GLN A 363 -12.20 41.53 2.67
C GLN A 363 -13.23 42.50 2.06
N GLN A 364 -13.97 42.06 1.03
CA GLN A 364 -15.20 42.77 0.68
C GLN A 364 -16.27 42.56 1.78
N VAL A 365 -16.32 43.54 2.68
CA VAL A 365 -17.49 44.03 3.42
C VAL A 365 -18.28 42.99 4.24
N LYS A 366 -17.99 42.92 5.55
CA LYS A 366 -19.03 42.63 6.55
C LYS A 366 -19.22 43.87 7.42
N GLU A 367 -20.45 44.38 7.47
CA GLU A 367 -20.87 45.66 8.06
C GLU A 367 -20.59 45.85 9.57
N ASN A 368 -19.93 44.90 10.26
CA ASN A 368 -19.77 44.90 11.72
C ASN A 368 -18.32 44.85 12.23
N GLY A 369 -17.31 45.16 11.40
CA GLY A 369 -15.94 45.47 11.87
C GLY A 369 -15.20 44.39 12.70
N ALA A 370 -15.79 43.20 12.89
CA ALA A 370 -15.19 42.10 13.62
C ALA A 370 -14.55 41.14 12.62
N VAL A 371 -13.22 41.09 12.61
CA VAL A 371 -12.47 40.01 11.95
C VAL A 371 -12.95 38.70 12.58
N PRO A 372 -13.41 37.70 11.80
CA PRO A 372 -13.74 36.40 12.38
C PRO A 372 -12.50 35.83 13.05
N ASP A 373 -12.61 35.57 14.36
CA ASP A 373 -11.52 35.09 15.20
C ASP A 373 -11.19 33.64 14.79
N ARG A 374 -10.29 33.50 13.82
CA ARG A 374 -9.88 32.19 13.30
C ARG A 374 -9.14 31.46 14.40
N LYS A 375 -9.57 30.24 14.71
CA LYS A 375 -8.95 29.42 15.74
C LYS A 375 -7.77 28.64 15.18
N PRO A 376 -6.71 28.42 15.98
CA PRO A 376 -5.61 27.55 15.58
C PRO A 376 -6.10 26.12 15.38
N TYR A 377 -5.54 25.41 14.39
CA TYR A 377 -5.86 24.02 14.13
C TYR A 377 -5.32 23.10 15.23
N ARG A 378 -6.14 22.12 15.60
CA ARG A 378 -5.66 20.88 16.21
C ARG A 378 -5.23 19.92 15.10
N ILE A 379 -4.01 19.41 15.16
CA ILE A 379 -3.42 18.55 14.15
C ILE A 379 -3.30 17.13 14.70
N GLU A 380 -3.93 16.18 14.02
CA GLU A 380 -3.91 14.76 14.35
C GLU A 380 -3.18 13.98 13.26
N MET A 381 -2.24 13.11 13.64
CA MET A 381 -1.54 12.20 12.74
C MET A 381 -2.06 10.77 12.93
N VAL A 382 -2.43 10.14 11.83
CA VAL A 382 -2.74 8.71 11.80
C VAL A 382 -1.81 8.04 10.80
N GLY A 383 -0.84 7.30 11.32
CA GLY A 383 0.04 6.46 10.55
C GLY A 383 -0.52 5.06 10.36
N VAL A 384 -0.26 4.49 9.19
CA VAL A 384 -0.61 3.10 8.88
C VAL A 384 0.60 2.38 8.29
N VAL A 385 0.97 1.27 8.92
CA VAL A 385 2.09 0.41 8.52
C VAL A 385 1.64 -1.03 8.31
N CYS A 386 2.38 -1.74 7.46
CA CYS A 386 2.31 -3.18 7.32
C CYS A 386 3.63 -3.69 6.76
N ASP A 387 3.81 -5.00 6.74
CA ASP A 387 4.95 -5.63 6.07
C ASP A 387 4.96 -5.20 4.60
N ALA A 388 6.13 -4.77 4.11
CA ALA A 388 6.20 -4.12 2.81
C ALA A 388 5.84 -5.06 1.65
N TYR A 389 6.13 -6.37 1.76
CA TYR A 389 5.72 -7.34 0.74
C TYR A 389 4.18 -7.46 0.63
N LEU A 390 3.44 -7.39 1.76
CA LEU A 390 1.96 -7.39 1.74
C LEU A 390 1.45 -6.17 0.99
N ALA A 391 2.06 -5.00 1.21
CA ALA A 391 1.70 -3.80 0.49
C ALA A 391 1.91 -3.95 -1.02
N VAL A 392 3.06 -4.51 -1.44
CA VAL A 392 3.36 -4.77 -2.86
C VAL A 392 2.31 -5.68 -3.49
N ILE A 393 2.00 -6.81 -2.84
CA ILE A 393 0.97 -7.75 -3.31
C ILE A 393 -0.40 -7.06 -3.41
N ARG A 394 -0.79 -6.28 -2.40
CA ARG A 394 -2.04 -5.48 -2.43
C ARG A 394 -2.03 -4.47 -3.60
N GLY A 395 -0.88 -3.85 -3.87
CA GLY A 395 -0.69 -2.93 -4.98
C GLY A 395 -0.89 -3.60 -6.34
N ILE A 396 -0.28 -4.77 -6.54
CA ILE A 396 -0.41 -5.56 -7.77
C ILE A 396 -1.85 -6.09 -7.92
N ARG A 397 -2.43 -6.66 -6.86
CA ARG A 397 -3.82 -7.16 -6.87
C ARG A 397 -4.81 -6.02 -7.17
N ARG A 398 -4.63 -4.84 -6.57
CA ARG A 398 -5.43 -3.65 -6.87
C ARG A 398 -5.30 -3.24 -8.34
N ALA A 399 -4.10 -3.30 -8.92
CA ALA A 399 -3.89 -3.00 -10.34
C ALA A 399 -4.67 -3.95 -11.25
N VAL A 400 -4.71 -5.24 -10.91
CA VAL A 400 -5.53 -6.24 -11.62
C VAL A 400 -7.03 -5.91 -11.51
N ILE A 401 -7.53 -5.62 -10.32
CA ILE A 401 -8.98 -5.43 -10.07
C ILE A 401 -9.48 -4.08 -10.62
N THR A 402 -8.71 -3.01 -10.39
CA THR A 402 -9.18 -1.62 -10.62
C THR A 402 -8.50 -0.95 -11.81
N GLY A 403 -7.46 -1.56 -12.37
CA GLY A 403 -6.62 -0.92 -13.39
C GLY A 403 -5.69 0.17 -12.84
N ARG A 404 -5.48 0.26 -11.52
CA ARG A 404 -4.57 1.24 -10.91
C ARG A 404 -3.22 0.62 -10.54
N ALA A 405 -2.26 0.70 -11.46
CA ALA A 405 -0.88 0.26 -11.22
C ALA A 405 0.01 1.31 -10.54
N VAL A 406 0.99 0.82 -9.78
CA VAL A 406 2.01 1.62 -9.09
C VAL A 406 3.35 0.88 -9.26
N ARG A 407 4.44 1.62 -9.47
CA ARG A 407 5.78 1.02 -9.47
C ARG A 407 6.10 0.45 -8.10
N VAL A 408 6.54 -0.81 -8.04
CA VAL A 408 6.94 -1.47 -6.79
C VAL A 408 8.03 -0.67 -6.06
N ASN A 409 9.03 -0.16 -6.78
CA ASN A 409 10.07 0.67 -6.19
C ASN A 409 9.51 1.95 -5.53
N SER A 410 8.59 2.67 -6.20
CA SER A 410 7.94 3.85 -5.64
C SER A 410 7.10 3.50 -4.41
N GLN A 411 6.41 2.36 -4.44
CA GLN A 411 5.66 1.84 -3.31
C GLN A 411 6.59 1.53 -2.12
N LEU A 412 7.67 0.76 -2.30
CA LEU A 412 8.64 0.45 -1.25
C LEU A 412 9.30 1.71 -0.69
N ASN A 413 9.67 2.66 -1.54
CA ASN A 413 10.21 3.96 -1.10
C ASN A 413 9.20 4.74 -0.25
N SER A 414 7.92 4.73 -0.61
CA SER A 414 6.88 5.42 0.17
C SER A 414 6.76 4.84 1.59
N HIS A 415 6.84 3.52 1.72
CA HIS A 415 6.85 2.81 3.01
C HIS A 415 8.09 3.16 3.82
N LYS A 416 9.27 3.03 3.22
CA LYS A 416 10.55 3.31 3.86
C LYS A 416 10.60 4.73 4.41
N ARG A 417 10.31 5.72 3.57
CA ARG A 417 10.39 7.13 3.94
C ARG A 417 9.36 7.52 5.00
N PHE A 418 8.11 7.07 4.86
CA PHE A 418 7.09 7.33 5.88
C PHE A 418 7.48 6.73 7.24
N ALA A 419 7.91 5.47 7.25
CA ALA A 419 8.30 4.80 8.48
C ALA A 419 9.49 5.49 9.17
N SER A 420 10.47 5.95 8.40
CA SER A 420 11.62 6.71 8.93
C SER A 420 11.22 8.07 9.50
N ALA A 421 10.26 8.77 8.91
CA ALA A 421 9.87 10.13 9.31
C ALA A 421 8.79 10.16 10.40
N PHE A 422 8.00 9.09 10.57
CA PHE A 422 6.88 9.03 11.51
C PHE A 422 7.23 9.47 12.94
N PRO A 423 8.36 9.05 13.56
CA PRO A 423 8.73 9.52 14.89
C PRO A 423 8.90 11.04 14.99
N ARG A 424 9.46 11.68 13.96
CA ARG A 424 9.61 13.13 13.91
C ARG A 424 8.26 13.83 13.72
N TYR A 425 7.39 13.27 12.88
CA TYR A 425 6.03 13.81 12.74
C TYR A 425 5.25 13.81 14.06
N CYS A 426 5.43 12.78 14.89
CA CYS A 426 4.80 12.71 16.22
C CYS A 426 5.20 13.90 17.13
N GLN A 427 6.35 14.53 16.91
CA GLN A 427 6.80 15.70 17.67
C GLN A 427 6.15 17.01 17.21
N LEU A 428 5.61 17.06 15.99
CA LEU A 428 5.08 18.26 15.36
C LEU A 428 3.55 18.41 15.50
N VAL A 429 2.86 17.32 15.83
CA VAL A 429 1.40 17.23 15.93
C VAL A 429 0.92 17.10 17.36
N ASP A 430 -0.35 17.43 17.60
CA ASP A 430 -0.96 17.35 18.92
C ASP A 430 -1.17 15.89 19.32
N ASN A 431 -1.81 15.12 18.42
CA ASN A 431 -2.10 13.70 18.66
C ASN A 431 -1.53 12.84 17.53
N ALA A 432 -1.03 11.66 17.87
CA ALA A 432 -0.56 10.69 16.88
C ALA A 432 -1.06 9.28 17.20
N ARG A 433 -1.43 8.51 16.18
CA ARG A 433 -1.79 7.10 16.29
C ARG A 433 -1.12 6.32 15.17
N LEU A 434 -0.61 5.14 15.47
CA LEU A 434 0.00 4.24 14.49
C LEU A 434 -0.75 2.91 14.48
N TYR A 435 -1.24 2.51 13.32
CA TYR A 435 -1.94 1.25 13.11
C TYR A 435 -1.12 0.27 12.28
N CYS A 436 -1.18 -1.01 12.65
CA CYS A 436 -0.65 -2.13 11.88
C CYS A 436 -1.78 -2.87 11.17
N THR A 437 -1.61 -3.17 9.88
CA THR A 437 -2.60 -3.88 9.06
C THR A 437 -2.10 -5.23 8.54
N ASN A 438 -1.19 -5.89 9.27
CA ASN A 438 -0.65 -7.20 8.88
C ASN A 438 -1.71 -8.32 8.91
N SER A 439 -2.75 -8.18 9.74
CA SER A 439 -3.86 -9.14 9.79
C SER A 439 -4.64 -9.14 8.47
N ILE A 440 -4.57 -10.23 7.71
CA ILE A 440 -5.32 -10.39 6.46
C ILE A 440 -6.81 -10.55 6.78
N GLY A 441 -7.65 -9.65 6.25
CA GLY A 441 -9.10 -9.66 6.51
C GLY A 441 -9.52 -9.26 7.94
N GLY A 442 -8.56 -9.05 8.85
CA GLY A 442 -8.81 -8.63 10.23
C GLY A 442 -8.83 -7.11 10.43
N PRO A 443 -9.26 -6.63 11.60
CA PRO A 443 -9.26 -5.20 11.92
C PRO A 443 -7.82 -4.67 12.07
N PRO A 444 -7.60 -3.36 11.81
CA PRO A 444 -6.30 -2.74 12.07
C PRO A 444 -5.99 -2.72 13.57
N LYS A 445 -4.73 -3.00 13.94
CA LYS A 445 -4.27 -2.99 15.33
C LYS A 445 -3.60 -1.67 15.67
N LEU A 446 -4.02 -1.00 16.74
CA LEU A 446 -3.31 0.17 17.26
C LEU A 446 -2.01 -0.29 17.95
N ILE A 447 -0.86 0.24 17.52
CA ILE A 447 0.46 -0.21 17.98
C ILE A 447 1.31 0.92 18.60
N ALA A 448 0.93 2.17 18.37
CA ALA A 448 1.48 3.30 19.10
C ALA A 448 0.49 4.45 19.15
N TRP A 449 0.51 5.25 20.22
CA TRP A 449 -0.31 6.46 20.31
C TRP A 449 0.33 7.53 21.21
N LYS A 450 0.01 8.78 20.92
CA LYS A 450 0.38 10.00 21.63
C LYS A 450 -0.87 10.86 21.75
N ASP A 451 -1.07 11.43 22.94
CA ASP A 451 -2.13 12.39 23.22
C ASP A 451 -1.52 13.63 23.90
N GLY A 452 -1.72 14.81 23.30
CA GLY A 452 -1.14 16.07 23.77
C GLY A 452 0.39 16.04 23.87
N ASP A 453 0.96 16.62 24.93
CA ASP A 453 2.42 16.72 25.10
C ASP A 453 3.09 15.43 25.62
N ASN A 454 2.35 14.31 25.69
CA ASN A 454 2.90 13.04 26.17
C ASN A 454 3.88 12.43 25.17
N ASP A 455 4.80 11.61 25.69
CA ASP A 455 5.63 10.74 24.86
C ASP A 455 4.79 9.68 24.14
N LEU A 456 5.30 9.18 23.01
CA LEU A 456 4.64 8.12 22.24
C LEU A 456 4.62 6.82 23.06
N LEU A 457 3.43 6.35 23.43
CA LEU A 457 3.21 5.05 24.04
C LEU A 457 3.23 3.97 22.95
N ILE A 458 3.98 2.90 23.18
CA ILE A 458 4.34 1.91 22.15
C ILE A 458 4.02 0.51 22.65
N GLU A 459 3.39 -0.31 21.78
CA GLU A 459 3.30 -1.76 21.95
C GLU A 459 4.63 -2.42 21.52
N PRO A 460 5.50 -2.85 22.45
CA PRO A 460 6.90 -3.18 22.15
C PRO A 460 7.07 -4.34 21.17
N GLN A 461 6.12 -5.27 21.12
CA GLN A 461 6.21 -6.41 20.21
C GLN A 461 5.83 -6.03 18.77
N GLN A 462 4.88 -5.11 18.60
CA GLN A 462 4.34 -4.78 17.28
C GLN A 462 5.04 -3.62 16.59
N ILE A 463 5.70 -2.73 17.35
CA ILE A 463 6.45 -1.59 16.78
C ILE A 463 7.61 -2.01 15.87
N LYS A 464 8.09 -3.26 16.00
CA LYS A 464 9.11 -3.84 15.13
C LYS A 464 8.76 -3.70 13.65
N CYS A 465 7.46 -3.74 13.29
CA CYS A 465 7.03 -3.55 11.91
C CYS A 465 7.48 -2.18 11.36
N LEU A 466 7.33 -1.09 12.14
CA LEU A 466 7.78 0.25 11.74
C LEU A 466 9.30 0.28 11.50
N THR A 467 10.08 -0.26 12.45
CA THR A 467 11.56 -0.32 12.37
C THR A 467 12.05 -1.21 11.22
N ASN A 468 11.37 -2.33 10.96
CA ASN A 468 11.71 -3.19 9.84
C ASN A 468 11.46 -2.43 8.54
N VAL A 469 10.28 -1.85 8.36
CA VAL A 469 9.89 -1.12 7.15
C VAL A 469 10.82 0.08 6.88
N SER A 470 11.29 0.82 7.89
CA SER A 470 12.26 1.91 7.69
C SER A 470 13.61 1.44 7.16
N ASN A 471 13.95 0.15 7.34
CA ASN A 471 15.23 -0.44 6.94
C ASN A 471 15.13 -1.34 5.68
N LEU A 472 13.98 -1.37 4.99
CA LEU A 472 13.81 -2.20 3.80
C LEU A 472 14.75 -1.81 2.65
N ASN A 473 15.00 -2.78 1.77
CA ASN A 473 15.62 -2.58 0.47
C ASN A 473 14.55 -2.15 -0.56
N ALA A 474 14.55 -0.88 -0.96
CA ALA A 474 13.56 -0.36 -1.91
C ALA A 474 13.77 -0.84 -3.36
N ASN A 475 14.94 -1.40 -3.66
CA ASN A 475 15.28 -1.99 -4.96
C ASN A 475 15.14 -3.52 -4.96
N ALA A 476 14.45 -4.07 -3.95
CA ALA A 476 14.20 -5.51 -3.89
C ALA A 476 13.40 -5.98 -5.12
N GLU A 477 13.72 -7.17 -5.60
CA GLU A 477 13.06 -7.84 -6.73
C GLU A 477 12.11 -8.95 -6.27
N SER A 478 12.16 -9.27 -4.99
CA SER A 478 11.33 -10.28 -4.34
C SER A 478 11.29 -10.09 -2.83
N VAL A 479 10.42 -10.86 -2.18
CA VAL A 479 10.37 -11.00 -0.72
C VAL A 479 11.70 -11.46 -0.11
N TYR A 480 12.54 -12.21 -0.85
CA TYR A 480 13.85 -12.65 -0.36
C TYR A 480 14.87 -11.50 -0.30
N ASP A 481 14.73 -10.49 -1.15
CA ASP A 481 15.70 -9.39 -1.26
C ASP A 481 15.29 -8.17 -0.41
N LEU A 482 14.15 -8.26 0.26
CA LEU A 482 13.49 -7.13 0.94
C LEU A 482 14.25 -6.67 2.19
N TYR A 483 14.88 -7.61 2.90
CA TYR A 483 15.63 -7.34 4.13
C TYR A 483 16.95 -8.15 4.16
N PRO A 484 17.99 -7.66 4.85
CA PRO A 484 19.19 -8.44 5.13
C PRO A 484 18.88 -9.70 5.94
N ASP A 485 19.78 -10.69 5.89
CA ASP A 485 19.69 -11.89 6.72
C ASP A 485 20.15 -11.63 8.17
N PRO A 486 19.43 -12.12 9.20
CA PRO A 486 18.16 -12.85 9.12
C PRO A 486 16.98 -11.93 8.80
N SER A 487 16.18 -12.29 7.79
CA SER A 487 15.04 -11.48 7.36
C SER A 487 13.84 -11.64 8.32
N PRO A 488 13.20 -10.54 8.75
CA PRO A 488 12.01 -10.56 9.61
C PRO A 488 10.82 -11.26 8.95
N VAL A 489 10.81 -11.36 7.62
CA VAL A 489 9.75 -12.06 6.89
C VAL A 489 9.76 -13.56 7.19
N PHE A 490 10.89 -14.15 7.60
CA PHE A 490 11.00 -15.58 7.87
C PHE A 490 11.08 -15.91 9.37
N GLU A 491 10.78 -14.95 10.24
CA GLU A 491 10.63 -15.18 11.68
C GLU A 491 9.42 -16.09 11.98
N PRO A 492 9.47 -16.96 13.00
CA PRO A 492 8.42 -17.96 13.25
C PRO A 492 7.00 -17.38 13.40
N ASP A 493 6.88 -16.16 13.91
CA ASP A 493 5.65 -15.40 14.15
C ASP A 493 5.28 -14.45 12.99
N SER A 494 5.98 -14.54 11.85
CA SER A 494 5.67 -13.73 10.67
C SER A 494 4.41 -14.21 9.95
N VAL A 495 3.71 -13.26 9.33
CA VAL A 495 2.54 -13.56 8.46
C VAL A 495 2.91 -14.50 7.31
N TRP A 496 4.15 -14.42 6.81
CA TRP A 496 4.61 -15.31 5.75
C TRP A 496 4.68 -16.76 6.22
N ASN A 497 5.17 -17.01 7.43
CA ASN A 497 5.24 -18.36 7.96
C ASN A 497 3.87 -18.89 8.39
N GLU A 498 3.04 -18.04 8.99
CA GLU A 498 1.66 -18.37 9.37
C GLU A 498 0.82 -18.80 8.17
N ILE A 499 0.97 -18.08 7.04
CA ILE A 499 0.12 -18.29 5.87
C ILE A 499 0.82 -19.16 4.83
N VAL A 500 1.97 -18.73 4.28
CA VAL A 500 2.60 -19.37 3.12
C VAL A 500 3.33 -20.66 3.49
N MET A 501 4.03 -20.67 4.63
CA MET A 501 4.80 -21.82 5.13
C MET A 501 4.06 -22.63 6.20
N SER A 502 2.72 -22.52 6.23
CA SER A 502 1.89 -23.20 7.23
C SER A 502 2.13 -24.73 7.22
N PRO A 503 2.39 -25.36 8.39
CA PRO A 503 2.63 -26.80 8.47
C PRO A 503 1.46 -27.67 7.98
N SER A 504 0.22 -27.17 8.05
CA SER A 504 -0.98 -27.89 7.59
C SER A 504 -1.19 -27.82 6.07
N ARG A 505 -0.47 -26.92 5.37
CA ARG A 505 -0.66 -26.65 3.95
C ARG A 505 -0.54 -27.91 3.07
N PRO A 506 0.47 -28.80 3.23
CA PRO A 506 0.59 -29.98 2.36
C PRO A 506 -0.60 -30.94 2.47
N THR A 507 -1.18 -31.06 3.67
CA THR A 507 -2.39 -31.87 3.89
C THR A 507 -3.59 -31.26 3.17
N ILE A 508 -3.80 -29.94 3.32
CA ILE A 508 -4.86 -29.20 2.63
C ILE A 508 -4.73 -29.32 1.11
N GLN A 509 -3.52 -29.12 0.57
CA GLN A 509 -3.25 -29.24 -0.86
C GLN A 509 -3.56 -30.65 -1.40
N SER A 510 -3.22 -31.69 -0.63
CA SER A 510 -3.51 -33.07 -1.02
C SER A 510 -5.02 -33.35 -1.08
N GLU A 511 -5.78 -32.85 -0.11
CA GLU A 511 -7.24 -32.98 -0.07
C GLU A 511 -7.92 -32.20 -1.21
N LEU A 512 -7.48 -30.97 -1.46
CA LEU A 512 -7.97 -30.15 -2.56
C LEU A 512 -7.64 -30.77 -3.92
N LYS A 513 -6.44 -31.35 -4.09
CA LYS A 513 -6.04 -32.05 -5.32
C LYS A 513 -7.01 -33.18 -5.65
N ILE A 514 -7.37 -34.02 -4.66
CA ILE A 514 -8.33 -35.12 -4.85
C ILE A 514 -9.70 -34.56 -5.27
N SER A 515 -10.17 -33.52 -4.59
CA SER A 515 -11.47 -32.89 -4.89
C SER A 515 -11.50 -32.33 -6.32
N VAL A 516 -10.44 -31.61 -6.73
CA VAL A 516 -10.30 -31.09 -8.09
C VAL A 516 -10.25 -32.23 -9.11
N GLN A 517 -9.52 -33.32 -8.83
CA GLN A 517 -9.48 -34.48 -9.74
C GLN A 517 -10.85 -35.13 -9.96
N ASN A 518 -11.71 -35.16 -8.93
CA ASN A 518 -13.08 -35.67 -9.06
C ASN A 518 -13.95 -34.75 -9.91
N ILE A 519 -13.79 -33.44 -9.77
CA ILE A 519 -14.56 -32.43 -10.51
C ILE A 519 -14.17 -32.43 -11.99
N GLU A 520 -12.87 -32.46 -12.29
CA GLU A 520 -12.33 -32.34 -13.65
C GLU A 520 -12.47 -33.63 -14.47
N LYS A 521 -12.70 -34.78 -13.79
CA LYS A 521 -13.02 -36.07 -14.42
C LYS A 521 -14.50 -36.38 -14.23
N PRO A 522 -15.42 -35.83 -15.03
CA PRO A 522 -16.79 -36.28 -14.99
C PRO A 522 -16.80 -37.78 -15.35
N ASN A 523 -17.46 -38.59 -14.52
CA ASN A 523 -17.69 -40.00 -14.82
C ASN A 523 -18.23 -40.12 -16.25
N ASN A 524 -17.54 -40.90 -17.09
CA ASN A 524 -18.05 -41.43 -18.36
C ASN A 524 -19.18 -42.46 -18.11
N ASN A 525 -20.18 -42.10 -17.32
CA ASN A 525 -21.38 -42.88 -17.09
C ASN A 525 -22.60 -42.00 -17.39
N ASN A 526 -22.87 -41.83 -18.68
CA ASN A 526 -24.21 -41.91 -19.26
C ASN A 526 -24.11 -42.24 -20.75
#